data_AF-A0A9X2CYD9-F1
#
_entry.id   AF-A0A9X2CYD9-F1
#
_cell.length_a   1.000
_cell.length_b   1.000
_cell.length_c   1.000
_cell.angle_alpha   90.00
_cell.angle_beta   90.00
_cell.angle_gamma   90.00
#
_symmetry.space_group_name_H-M   'P 1'
#
loop_
_entity.id
_entity.type
_entity.pdbx_description
1 polymer ?
#
loop_
_entity_poly.entity_id
_entity_poly.type
_entity_poly.pdbx_seq_one_letter_code
_entity_poly.pdbx_strand_id
1 'polypeptide(L)'
;MTIFLMVLKQLIKEQLNKAEATLGYQATLPLIYEQLLSLQKKSILDELEKKIIVEFKATGDDETDSKAIGRLIEASRVLIQDAQEEHGKPRDSGDTLIMMSNLIFHTNAFYAQIDAFNKQEKPEKIDNKAESQIQGKQAPVKLRLINYPYSQTPENVIYYHALFYLGQEVFQPESSDLKVRKKKEDAVFERIQSLSERIKPEFGLSDRRERAMSALKDLSADNNHIITPKNTSSFGLPFLSVGGFFSVKVPTKLFNPSEGRFGQQFSLAENKIEKMSECEAVVVPEQVVEEQVGESTTVVTEM
;
A
#
# COMPACT_ATOMS: atom_id res chain seq x y z
N MET A 1 -5.35 0.78 -11.88
CA MET A 1 -4.13 0.92 -11.07
C MET A 1 -4.27 0.04 -9.84
N THR A 2 -3.19 -0.63 -9.43
CA THR A 2 -3.19 -1.53 -8.26
C THR A 2 -3.11 -0.72 -6.96
N ILE A 3 -3.52 -1.31 -5.84
CA ILE A 3 -3.40 -0.68 -4.52
C ILE A 3 -1.92 -0.42 -4.19
N PHE A 4 -1.04 -1.39 -4.45
CA PHE A 4 0.39 -1.24 -4.23
C PHE A 4 0.96 -0.05 -4.99
N LEU A 5 0.69 0.08 -6.30
CA LEU A 5 1.21 1.19 -7.10
C LEU A 5 0.65 2.54 -6.63
N MET A 6 -0.62 2.61 -6.22
CA MET A 6 -1.19 3.82 -5.62
C MET A 6 -0.39 4.25 -4.39
N VAL A 7 -0.13 3.30 -3.48
CA VAL A 7 0.62 3.55 -2.25
C VAL A 7 2.06 3.94 -2.56
N LEU A 8 2.75 3.20 -3.44
CA LEU A 8 4.13 3.49 -3.83
C LEU A 8 4.26 4.90 -4.41
N LYS A 9 3.40 5.30 -5.34
CA LYS A 9 3.39 6.64 -5.91
C LYS A 9 3.23 7.70 -4.82
N GLN A 10 2.31 7.51 -3.88
CA GLN A 10 2.08 8.46 -2.80
C GLN A 10 3.26 8.55 -1.83
N LEU A 11 3.92 7.43 -1.49
CA LEU A 11 5.11 7.42 -0.63
C LEU A 11 6.30 8.14 -1.30
N ILE A 12 6.50 7.93 -2.60
CA ILE A 12 7.52 8.64 -3.38
C ILE A 12 7.21 10.14 -3.38
N LYS A 13 5.96 10.51 -3.67
CA LYS A 13 5.50 11.90 -3.65
C LYS A 13 5.83 12.59 -2.32
N GLU A 14 5.59 11.93 -1.19
CA GLU A 14 5.92 12.50 0.13
C GLU A 14 7.42 12.78 0.31
N GLN A 15 8.30 11.94 -0.22
CA GLN A 15 9.75 12.20 -0.17
C GLN A 15 10.17 13.34 -1.10
N LEU A 16 9.63 13.37 -2.32
CA LEU A 16 9.94 14.42 -3.30
C LEU A 16 9.50 15.79 -2.78
N ASN A 17 8.28 15.92 -2.27
CA ASN A 17 7.77 17.18 -1.72
C ASN A 17 8.63 17.71 -0.56
N LYS A 18 9.11 16.82 0.33
CA LYS A 18 10.02 17.23 1.42
C LYS A 18 11.34 17.78 0.85
N ALA A 19 11.93 17.10 -0.12
CA ALA A 19 13.19 17.53 -0.73
C ALA A 19 13.03 18.81 -1.55
N GLU A 20 11.95 18.95 -2.31
CA GLU A 20 11.62 20.17 -3.06
C GLU A 20 11.42 21.38 -2.15
N ALA A 21 10.74 21.20 -1.01
CA ALA A 21 10.60 22.26 -0.01
C ALA A 21 11.95 22.69 0.56
N THR A 22 12.84 21.73 0.87
CA THR A 22 14.20 22.01 1.32
C THR A 22 15.01 22.76 0.26
N LEU A 23 14.96 22.33 -1.01
CA LEU A 23 15.65 23.01 -2.12
C LEU A 23 15.09 24.40 -2.38
N GLY A 24 13.77 24.57 -2.28
CA GLY A 24 13.11 25.87 -2.34
C GLY A 24 13.61 26.82 -1.26
N TYR A 25 13.74 26.34 -0.02
CA TYR A 25 14.32 27.11 1.08
C TYR A 25 15.81 27.44 0.82
N GLN A 26 16.63 26.47 0.40
CA GLN A 26 18.05 26.69 0.08
C GLN A 26 18.22 27.77 -1.01
N ALA A 27 17.36 27.78 -2.03
CA ALA A 27 17.37 28.80 -3.08
C ALA A 27 17.07 30.23 -2.58
N THR A 28 16.47 30.39 -1.40
CA THR A 28 16.25 31.71 -0.77
C THR A 28 17.46 32.22 0.03
N LEU A 29 18.50 31.38 0.20
CA LEU A 29 19.67 31.67 1.05
C LEU A 29 20.99 31.56 0.27
N PRO A 30 21.24 32.45 -0.71
CA PRO A 30 22.42 32.41 -1.58
C PRO A 30 23.75 32.63 -0.86
N LEU A 31 23.73 33.15 0.38
CA LEU A 31 24.94 33.32 1.20
C LEU A 31 25.48 31.99 1.76
N ILE A 32 24.64 30.94 1.80
CA ILE A 32 24.96 29.63 2.38
C ILE A 32 24.95 28.56 1.29
N TYR A 33 23.98 28.65 0.37
CA TYR A 33 23.74 27.65 -0.66
C TYR A 33 23.93 28.22 -2.06
N GLU A 34 24.28 27.35 -2.99
CA GLU A 34 24.34 27.72 -4.39
C GLU A 34 22.93 27.76 -4.99
N GLN A 35 22.41 28.97 -5.17
CA GLN A 35 21.02 29.20 -5.56
C GLN A 35 20.66 28.51 -6.88
N LEU A 36 21.50 28.65 -7.91
CA LEU A 36 21.24 28.09 -9.23
C LEU A 36 21.20 26.55 -9.18
N LEU A 37 22.17 25.93 -8.52
CA LEU A 37 22.20 24.47 -8.30
C LEU A 37 20.96 23.99 -7.54
N SER A 38 20.52 24.74 -6.51
CA SER A 38 19.33 24.40 -5.72
C SER A 38 18.06 24.42 -6.59
N LEU A 39 17.91 25.43 -7.45
CA LEU A 39 16.79 25.55 -8.37
C LEU A 39 16.81 24.48 -9.47
N GLN A 40 17.98 24.15 -10.03
CA GLN A 40 18.12 23.07 -11.02
C GLN A 40 17.74 21.71 -10.41
N LYS A 41 18.27 21.39 -9.22
CA LYS A 41 17.90 20.17 -8.49
C LYS A 41 16.40 20.10 -8.26
N LYS A 42 15.78 21.21 -7.84
CA LYS A 42 14.32 21.27 -7.64
C LYS A 42 13.57 20.99 -8.95
N SER A 43 13.97 21.63 -10.06
CA SER A 43 13.35 21.40 -11.37
C SER A 43 13.45 19.94 -11.83
N ILE A 44 14.56 19.26 -11.52
CA ILE A 44 14.71 17.83 -11.83
C ILE A 44 13.75 16.97 -10.99
N LEU A 45 13.55 17.32 -9.70
CA LEU A 45 12.59 16.63 -8.84
C LEU A 45 11.14 16.91 -9.27
N ASP A 46 10.80 18.15 -9.62
CA ASP A 46 9.46 18.52 -10.09
C ASP A 46 9.09 17.69 -11.35
N GLU A 47 10.03 17.53 -12.29
CA GLU A 47 9.82 16.72 -13.49
C GLU A 47 9.74 15.22 -13.18
N LEU A 48 10.47 14.74 -12.17
CA LEU A 48 10.34 13.36 -11.69
C LEU A 48 8.98 13.11 -11.04
N GLU A 49 8.49 14.02 -10.20
CA GLU A 49 7.14 13.93 -9.63
C GLU A 49 6.11 13.88 -10.76
N LYS A 50 6.20 14.78 -11.75
CA LYS A 50 5.30 14.78 -12.92
C LYS A 50 5.31 13.44 -13.65
N LYS A 51 6.49 12.89 -13.95
CA LYS A 51 6.64 11.60 -14.64
C LYS A 51 6.01 10.45 -13.84
N ILE A 52 6.26 10.35 -12.54
CA ILE A 52 5.77 9.24 -11.72
C ILE A 52 4.29 9.38 -11.36
N ILE A 53 3.85 10.58 -10.96
CA ILE A 53 2.52 10.78 -10.39
C ILE A 53 1.48 11.00 -11.48
N VAL A 54 1.79 11.81 -12.49
CA VAL A 54 0.83 12.24 -13.51
C VAL A 54 0.91 11.39 -14.77
N GLU A 55 2.12 11.14 -15.28
CA GLU A 55 2.29 10.57 -16.63
C GLU A 55 2.46 9.04 -16.64
N PHE A 56 2.90 8.45 -15.52
CA PHE A 56 3.21 7.02 -15.47
C PHE A 56 1.95 6.16 -15.67
N LYS A 57 1.96 5.38 -16.76
CA LYS A 57 0.91 4.42 -17.12
C LYS A 57 1.22 3.06 -16.50
N ALA A 58 0.33 2.62 -15.61
CA ALA A 58 0.44 1.32 -14.94
C ALA A 58 0.25 0.17 -15.93
N THR A 59 1.06 -0.88 -15.79
CA THR A 59 0.92 -2.13 -16.56
C THR A 59 -0.03 -3.11 -15.88
N GLY A 60 -0.26 -2.94 -14.57
CA GLY A 60 -1.03 -3.90 -13.75
C GLY A 60 -0.15 -5.01 -13.16
N ASP A 61 1.14 -5.01 -13.48
CA ASP A 61 2.16 -5.84 -12.84
C ASP A 61 3.07 -4.96 -11.97
N ASP A 62 2.92 -5.06 -10.65
CA ASP A 62 3.61 -4.26 -9.65
C ASP A 62 5.13 -4.48 -9.66
N GLU A 63 5.61 -5.66 -10.10
CA GLU A 63 7.05 -5.90 -10.25
C GLU A 63 7.61 -5.07 -11.40
N THR A 64 6.97 -5.13 -12.56
CA THR A 64 7.37 -4.35 -13.73
C THR A 64 7.21 -2.85 -13.46
N ASP A 65 6.10 -2.44 -12.84
CA ASP A 65 5.82 -1.04 -12.54
C ASP A 65 6.82 -0.46 -11.52
N SER A 66 7.15 -1.19 -10.45
CA SER A 66 8.15 -0.76 -9.46
C SER A 66 9.56 -0.64 -10.07
N LYS A 67 9.97 -1.60 -10.92
CA LYS A 67 11.25 -1.52 -11.65
C LYS A 67 11.29 -0.33 -12.60
N ALA A 68 10.20 -0.06 -13.32
CA ALA A 68 10.11 1.07 -14.23
C ALA A 68 10.23 2.41 -13.48
N ILE A 69 9.55 2.55 -12.34
CA ILE A 69 9.69 3.71 -11.45
C ILE A 69 11.12 3.84 -10.93
N GLY A 70 11.76 2.75 -10.50
CA GLY A 70 13.16 2.76 -10.06
C GLY A 70 14.12 3.30 -11.12
N ARG A 71 13.89 2.97 -12.40
CA ARG A 71 14.68 3.51 -13.53
C ARG A 71 14.47 5.02 -13.73
N LEU A 72 13.25 5.52 -13.54
CA LEU A 72 12.97 6.96 -13.61
C LEU A 72 13.71 7.71 -12.50
N ILE A 73 13.72 7.16 -11.28
CA ILE A 73 14.44 7.74 -10.14
C ILE A 73 15.95 7.74 -10.41
N GLU A 74 16.53 6.64 -10.90
CA GLU A 74 17.96 6.60 -11.24
C GLU A 74 18.33 7.59 -12.35
N ALA A 75 17.50 7.71 -13.39
CA ALA A 75 17.73 8.70 -14.45
C ALA A 75 17.76 10.14 -13.89
N SER A 76 16.82 10.50 -13.02
CA SER A 76 16.83 11.81 -12.35
C SER A 76 17.99 11.98 -11.36
N ARG A 77 18.43 10.90 -10.70
CA ARG A 77 19.63 10.90 -9.85
C ARG A 77 20.87 11.26 -10.66
N VAL A 78 21.03 10.68 -11.86
CA VAL A 78 22.14 11.02 -12.78
C VAL A 78 22.08 12.49 -13.20
N LEU A 79 20.91 13.02 -13.54
CA LEU A 79 20.78 14.45 -13.87
C LEU A 79 21.21 15.37 -12.71
N ILE A 80 20.93 14.99 -11.46
CA ILE A 80 21.38 15.73 -10.28
C ILE A 80 22.90 15.62 -10.11
N GLN A 81 23.50 14.45 -10.37
CA GLN A 81 24.95 14.25 -10.33
C GLN A 81 25.64 15.15 -11.36
N ASP A 82 25.12 15.21 -12.58
CA ASP A 82 25.68 16.03 -13.65
C ASP A 82 25.58 17.53 -13.30
N ALA A 83 24.43 17.97 -12.75
CA ALA A 83 24.28 19.33 -12.23
C ALA A 83 25.26 19.64 -11.07
N GLN A 84 25.61 18.66 -10.23
CA GLN A 84 26.63 18.87 -9.19
C GLN A 84 28.00 19.19 -9.83
N GLU A 85 28.40 18.41 -10.82
CA GLU A 85 29.70 18.55 -11.47
C GLU A 85 29.81 19.86 -12.26
N GLU A 86 28.73 20.27 -12.95
CA GLU A 86 28.65 21.57 -13.64
C GLU A 86 28.87 22.75 -12.68
N HIS A 87 28.45 22.59 -11.43
CA HIS A 87 28.58 23.56 -10.35
C HIS A 87 29.84 23.34 -9.48
N GLY A 88 30.76 22.46 -9.89
CA GLY A 88 32.01 22.18 -9.17
C GLY A 88 31.80 21.52 -7.79
N LYS A 89 30.66 20.86 -7.58
CA LYS A 89 30.35 20.08 -6.36
C LYS A 89 30.67 18.60 -6.56
N PRO A 90 30.94 17.83 -5.48
CA PRO A 90 31.27 16.42 -5.62
C PRO A 90 30.06 15.61 -6.11
N ARG A 91 30.27 14.87 -7.21
CA ARG A 91 29.25 14.10 -7.95
C ARG A 91 28.32 13.29 -7.06
N ASP A 92 28.85 12.61 -6.05
CA ASP A 92 28.12 11.61 -5.23
C ASP A 92 27.75 12.12 -3.83
N SER A 93 27.82 13.43 -3.58
CA SER A 93 27.61 14.00 -2.24
C SER A 93 26.32 14.81 -2.13
N GLY A 94 25.76 14.87 -0.91
CA GLY A 94 24.66 15.77 -0.55
C GLY A 94 23.29 15.12 -0.44
N ASP A 95 22.45 15.78 0.35
CA ASP A 95 21.17 15.24 0.85
C ASP A 95 20.22 14.82 -0.26
N THR A 96 20.18 15.55 -1.37
CA THR A 96 19.33 15.20 -2.52
C THR A 96 19.72 13.87 -3.14
N LEU A 97 21.02 13.59 -3.30
CA LEU A 97 21.49 12.32 -3.87
C LEU A 97 21.31 11.15 -2.88
N ILE A 98 21.48 11.41 -1.59
CA ILE A 98 21.15 10.44 -0.53
C ILE A 98 19.67 10.09 -0.58
N MET A 99 18.79 11.09 -0.66
CA MET A 99 17.34 10.91 -0.78
C MET A 99 16.98 10.09 -2.03
N MET A 100 17.56 10.42 -3.19
CA MET A 100 17.32 9.67 -4.44
C MET A 100 17.77 8.21 -4.34
N SER A 101 18.94 7.96 -3.73
CA SER A 101 19.44 6.60 -3.51
C SER A 101 18.54 5.83 -2.54
N ASN A 102 18.07 6.49 -1.48
CA ASN A 102 17.10 5.91 -0.54
C ASN A 102 15.77 5.61 -1.23
N LEU A 103 15.28 6.46 -2.13
CA LEU A 103 14.05 6.20 -2.89
C LEU A 103 14.14 4.91 -3.71
N ILE A 104 15.26 4.68 -4.40
CA ILE A 104 15.49 3.45 -5.16
C ILE A 104 15.51 2.24 -4.22
N PHE A 105 16.29 2.33 -3.14
CA PHE A 105 16.39 1.26 -2.16
C PHE A 105 15.04 0.95 -1.51
N HIS A 106 14.30 1.96 -1.04
CA HIS A 106 13.00 1.81 -0.38
C HIS A 106 11.92 1.30 -1.33
N THR A 107 11.93 1.70 -2.61
CA THR A 107 11.01 1.16 -3.63
C THR A 107 11.20 -0.35 -3.77
N ASN A 108 12.46 -0.80 -3.90
CA ASN A 108 12.79 -2.21 -4.02
C ASN A 108 12.49 -2.99 -2.72
N ALA A 109 12.85 -2.43 -1.57
CA ALA A 109 12.63 -3.04 -0.26
C ALA A 109 11.13 -3.19 0.05
N PHE A 110 10.32 -2.19 -0.31
CA PHE A 110 8.87 -2.24 -0.13
C PHE A 110 8.25 -3.33 -0.99
N TYR A 111 8.56 -3.37 -2.29
CA TYR A 111 8.10 -4.45 -3.16
C TYR A 111 8.50 -5.83 -2.62
N ALA A 112 9.79 -6.01 -2.26
CA ALA A 112 10.32 -7.28 -1.76
C ALA A 112 9.66 -7.72 -0.45
N GLN A 113 9.35 -6.79 0.46
CA GLN A 113 8.65 -7.11 1.71
C GLN A 113 7.25 -7.65 1.45
N ILE A 114 6.50 -7.00 0.56
CA ILE A 114 5.13 -7.42 0.23
C ILE A 114 5.12 -8.73 -0.59
N ASP A 115 6.05 -8.88 -1.53
CA ASP A 115 6.20 -10.10 -2.32
C ASP A 115 6.63 -11.30 -1.44
N ALA A 116 7.56 -11.09 -0.50
CA ALA A 116 7.93 -12.12 0.47
C ALA A 116 6.73 -12.57 1.32
N PHE A 117 5.90 -11.63 1.78
CA PHE A 117 4.66 -11.98 2.48
C PHE A 117 3.72 -12.82 1.59
N ASN A 118 3.54 -12.42 0.32
CA ASN A 118 2.71 -13.18 -0.62
C ASN A 118 3.24 -14.61 -0.86
N LYS A 119 4.57 -14.81 -0.79
CA LYS A 119 5.28 -16.09 -1.03
C LYS A 119 5.45 -16.98 0.22
N GLN A 120 5.24 -16.46 1.43
CA GLN A 120 5.57 -17.16 2.69
C GLN A 120 4.67 -18.35 3.06
N GLU A 121 3.63 -18.64 2.27
CA GLU A 121 2.98 -19.95 2.36
C GLU A 121 3.74 -20.96 1.51
N LYS A 122 4.39 -21.91 2.20
CA LYS A 122 4.77 -23.18 1.60
C LYS A 122 3.54 -23.74 0.89
N PRO A 123 3.67 -24.35 -0.30
CA PRO A 123 2.67 -25.31 -0.70
C PRO A 123 2.60 -26.31 0.44
N GLU A 124 1.46 -26.39 1.14
CA GLU A 124 1.08 -27.67 1.69
C GLU A 124 1.29 -28.65 0.56
N LYS A 125 2.04 -29.71 0.83
CA LYS A 125 2.28 -30.77 -0.15
C LYS A 125 0.92 -31.19 -0.67
N ILE A 126 0.54 -30.67 -1.82
CA ILE A 126 -0.47 -31.29 -2.66
C ILE A 126 0.28 -32.51 -3.15
N ASP A 127 0.09 -33.62 -2.44
CA ASP A 127 0.41 -34.92 -2.99
C ASP A 127 -0.31 -34.97 -4.34
N ASN A 128 0.46 -35.03 -5.42
CA ASN A 128 0.00 -35.08 -6.81
C ASN A 128 -0.75 -36.40 -7.10
N LYS A 129 -1.86 -36.64 -6.40
CA LYS A 129 -2.76 -37.80 -6.54
C LYS A 129 -4.23 -37.45 -6.24
N ALA A 130 -4.64 -36.20 -6.39
CA ALA A 130 -6.04 -35.80 -6.32
C ALA A 130 -6.43 -34.83 -7.44
N GLU A 131 -5.87 -35.03 -8.64
CA GLU A 131 -6.52 -34.55 -9.86
C GLU A 131 -7.66 -35.50 -10.20
N SER A 132 -8.81 -35.34 -9.52
CA SER A 132 -10.14 -35.63 -10.04
C SER A 132 -11.17 -35.51 -8.92
N GLN A 133 -12.15 -34.63 -9.15
CA GLN A 133 -13.49 -34.65 -8.56
C GLN A 133 -13.61 -34.41 -7.05
N ILE A 134 -13.62 -33.13 -6.63
CA ILE A 134 -14.60 -32.67 -5.63
C ILE A 134 -15.10 -31.28 -6.05
N GLN A 135 -16.36 -31.24 -6.49
CA GLN A 135 -17.17 -30.02 -6.53
C GLN A 135 -17.26 -29.42 -5.11
N GLY A 136 -17.00 -28.11 -4.97
CA GLY A 136 -17.65 -27.33 -3.91
C GLY A 136 -16.83 -26.79 -2.74
N LYS A 137 -15.49 -26.88 -2.71
CA LYS A 137 -14.67 -26.08 -1.77
C LYS A 137 -13.40 -25.58 -2.45
N GLN A 138 -13.50 -24.41 -3.10
CA GLN A 138 -12.31 -23.65 -3.46
C GLN A 138 -11.57 -23.29 -2.17
N ALA A 139 -10.29 -23.66 -2.07
CA ALA A 139 -9.40 -23.10 -1.06
C ALA A 139 -9.52 -21.56 -1.11
N PRO A 140 -9.51 -20.85 0.02
CA PRO A 140 -9.76 -19.42 0.05
C PRO A 140 -8.82 -18.72 -0.95
N VAL A 141 -9.40 -17.99 -1.90
CA VAL A 141 -8.66 -17.20 -2.88
C VAL A 141 -7.84 -16.19 -2.09
N LYS A 142 -6.54 -16.47 -1.98
CA LYS A 142 -5.63 -15.71 -1.15
C LYS A 142 -5.42 -14.32 -1.75
N LEU A 143 -5.51 -13.29 -0.92
CA LEU A 143 -5.20 -11.93 -1.35
C LEU A 143 -3.72 -11.82 -1.63
N ARG A 144 -3.39 -11.55 -2.88
CA ARG A 144 -2.08 -11.05 -3.24
C ARG A 144 -2.11 -9.56 -2.94
N LEU A 145 -1.23 -9.12 -2.05
CA LEU A 145 -1.06 -7.68 -1.76
C LEU A 145 -0.43 -6.91 -2.94
N ILE A 146 0.10 -7.64 -3.91
CA ILE A 146 0.51 -7.14 -5.23
C ILE A 146 -0.52 -7.53 -6.28
N ASN A 147 -0.56 -6.76 -7.37
CA ASN A 147 -1.38 -6.94 -8.55
C ASN A 147 -2.89 -6.87 -8.26
N TYR A 148 -3.27 -6.30 -7.11
CA TYR A 148 -4.68 -6.18 -6.70
C TYR A 148 -5.25 -4.82 -7.13
N PRO A 149 -6.29 -4.78 -7.96
CA PRO A 149 -6.88 -3.52 -8.43
C PRO A 149 -7.60 -2.79 -7.28
N TYR A 150 -7.45 -1.45 -7.23
CA TYR A 150 -8.20 -0.66 -6.26
C TYR A 150 -9.64 -0.43 -6.73
N SER A 151 -10.59 -0.67 -5.84
CA SER A 151 -11.97 -0.16 -5.92
C SER A 151 -12.37 0.47 -4.59
N GLN A 152 -13.33 1.39 -4.62
CA GLN A 152 -13.78 2.12 -3.43
C GLN A 152 -14.71 1.26 -2.56
N THR A 153 -14.17 0.18 -2.01
CA THR A 153 -14.88 -0.76 -1.13
C THR A 153 -14.28 -0.76 0.27
N PRO A 154 -15.03 -1.16 1.31
CA PRO A 154 -14.54 -1.13 2.69
C PRO A 154 -13.22 -1.89 2.88
N GLU A 155 -13.10 -3.09 2.33
CA GLU A 155 -11.89 -3.92 2.47
C GLU A 155 -10.68 -3.34 1.71
N ASN A 156 -10.90 -2.75 0.53
CA ASN A 156 -9.83 -2.11 -0.23
C ASN A 156 -9.31 -0.85 0.44
N VAL A 157 -10.16 -0.12 1.18
CA VAL A 157 -9.74 0.99 2.01
C VAL A 157 -8.83 0.51 3.14
N ILE A 158 -9.17 -0.60 3.80
CA ILE A 158 -8.27 -1.18 4.81
C ILE A 158 -6.95 -1.60 4.17
N TYR A 159 -6.97 -2.28 3.01
CA TYR A 159 -5.74 -2.66 2.32
C TYR A 159 -4.88 -1.47 1.92
N TYR A 160 -5.48 -0.42 1.39
CA TYR A 160 -4.76 0.78 1.02
C TYR A 160 -4.01 1.34 2.23
N HIS A 161 -4.69 1.55 3.36
CA HIS A 161 -4.06 2.12 4.56
C HIS A 161 -3.08 1.17 5.23
N ALA A 162 -3.30 -0.14 5.13
CA ALA A 162 -2.37 -1.13 5.66
C ALA A 162 -1.07 -1.18 4.84
N LEU A 163 -1.15 -1.21 3.51
CA LEU A 163 0.01 -1.08 2.62
C LEU A 163 0.70 0.27 2.82
N PHE A 164 -0.06 1.34 3.05
CA PHE A 164 0.49 2.66 3.33
C PHE A 164 1.32 2.66 4.62
N TYR A 165 0.79 2.09 5.70
CA TYR A 165 1.51 1.95 6.96
C TYR A 165 2.80 1.14 6.77
N LEU A 166 2.72 -0.03 6.16
CA LEU A 166 3.90 -0.89 5.89
C LEU A 166 4.95 -0.15 5.06
N GLY A 167 4.52 0.55 4.01
CA GLY A 167 5.41 1.35 3.17
C GLY A 167 6.02 2.55 3.90
N GLN A 168 5.28 3.21 4.79
CA GLN A 168 5.84 4.27 5.64
C GLN A 168 6.97 3.73 6.52
N GLU A 169 6.82 2.54 7.11
CA GLU A 169 7.85 1.90 7.91
C GLU A 169 9.12 1.56 7.11
N VAL A 170 8.99 1.31 5.80
CA VAL A 170 10.13 1.14 4.89
C VAL A 170 10.77 2.48 4.51
N PHE A 171 9.96 3.46 4.11
CA PHE A 171 10.46 4.72 3.55
C PHE A 171 11.03 5.69 4.59
N GLN A 172 10.55 5.60 5.82
CA GLN A 172 10.96 6.46 6.92
C GLN A 172 11.01 5.62 8.21
N PRO A 173 11.95 4.67 8.34
CA PRO A 173 12.04 3.81 9.51
C PRO A 173 12.22 4.66 10.76
N GLU A 174 11.32 4.55 11.74
CA GLU A 174 11.55 5.16 13.05
C GLU A 174 12.62 4.37 13.81
N SER A 175 13.50 5.08 14.54
CA SER A 175 14.55 4.47 15.36
C SER A 175 14.04 3.86 16.67
N SER A 176 12.74 3.97 16.93
CA SER A 176 12.08 3.40 18.10
C SER A 176 11.87 1.88 17.95
N ASP A 177 11.64 1.21 19.09
CA ASP A 177 11.71 -0.24 19.31
C ASP A 177 11.35 -1.11 18.09
N LEU A 178 12.39 -1.58 17.38
CA LEU A 178 12.29 -2.46 16.21
C LEU A 178 11.43 -3.71 16.48
N LYS A 179 11.40 -4.21 17.72
CA LYS A 179 10.58 -5.38 18.07
C LYS A 179 9.10 -5.02 18.10
N VAL A 180 8.75 -3.85 18.63
CA VAL A 180 7.37 -3.35 18.63
C VAL A 180 6.92 -3.10 17.19
N ARG A 181 7.74 -2.42 16.38
CA ARG A 181 7.47 -2.22 14.96
C ARG A 181 7.21 -3.55 14.25
N LYS A 182 8.11 -4.52 14.38
CA LYS A 182 7.98 -5.82 13.71
C LYS A 182 6.71 -6.55 14.10
N LYS A 183 6.35 -6.54 15.39
CA LYS A 183 5.08 -7.11 15.87
C LYS A 183 3.86 -6.44 15.26
N LYS A 184 3.87 -5.11 15.08
CA LYS A 184 2.78 -4.39 14.42
C LYS A 184 2.67 -4.73 12.94
N GLU A 185 3.81 -4.80 12.23
CA GLU A 185 3.84 -5.24 10.83
C GLU A 185 3.25 -6.65 10.68
N ASP A 186 3.68 -7.60 11.54
CA ASP A 186 3.20 -8.99 11.52
C ASP A 186 1.68 -9.07 11.80
N ALA A 187 1.18 -8.33 12.79
CA ALA A 187 -0.26 -8.26 13.06
C ALA A 187 -1.06 -7.69 11.88
N VAL A 188 -0.54 -6.66 11.20
CA VAL A 188 -1.16 -6.11 9.99
C VAL A 188 -1.24 -7.15 8.89
N PHE A 189 -0.14 -7.87 8.63
CA PHE A 189 -0.07 -8.94 7.64
C PHE A 189 -1.10 -10.06 7.91
N GLU A 190 -1.18 -10.55 9.15
CA GLU A 190 -2.15 -11.58 9.55
C GLU A 190 -3.60 -11.11 9.33
N ARG A 191 -3.91 -9.86 9.71
CA ARG A 191 -5.28 -9.33 9.59
C ARG A 191 -5.68 -9.07 8.15
N ILE A 192 -4.78 -8.57 7.30
CA ILE A 192 -5.01 -8.44 5.87
C ILE A 192 -5.42 -9.79 5.27
N GLN A 193 -4.68 -10.86 5.58
CA GLN A 193 -4.99 -12.18 5.04
C GLN A 193 -6.40 -12.66 5.45
N SER A 194 -6.80 -12.37 6.69
CA SER A 194 -8.12 -12.74 7.18
C SER A 194 -9.27 -11.92 6.55
N LEU A 195 -9.00 -10.76 5.95
CA LEU A 195 -10.05 -9.88 5.41
C LEU A 195 -10.77 -10.49 4.21
N SER A 196 -10.07 -11.18 3.30
CA SER A 196 -10.72 -11.84 2.15
C SER A 196 -11.65 -12.98 2.54
N GLU A 197 -11.34 -13.64 3.65
CA GLU A 197 -12.16 -14.73 4.16
C GLU A 197 -13.43 -14.17 4.83
N ARG A 198 -13.31 -13.00 5.45
CA ARG A 198 -14.36 -12.35 6.25
C ARG A 198 -15.29 -11.48 5.42
N ILE A 199 -14.80 -10.85 4.36
CA ILE A 199 -15.51 -9.88 3.53
C ILE A 199 -15.51 -10.38 2.10
N LYS A 200 -16.67 -10.84 1.65
CA LYS A 200 -16.85 -11.37 0.30
C LYS A 200 -17.57 -10.36 -0.60
N PRO A 201 -17.28 -10.32 -1.91
CA PRO A 201 -17.90 -9.38 -2.84
C PRO A 201 -19.43 -9.49 -2.90
N GLU A 202 -19.99 -10.68 -2.66
CA GLU A 202 -21.44 -10.94 -2.66
C GLU A 202 -22.20 -10.29 -1.49
N PHE A 203 -21.50 -9.82 -0.45
CA PHE A 203 -22.16 -9.14 0.66
C PHE A 203 -22.58 -7.71 0.27
N GLY A 204 -23.73 -7.27 0.77
CA GLY A 204 -24.18 -5.89 0.63
C GLY A 204 -23.22 -4.91 1.31
N LEU A 205 -23.27 -3.63 0.92
CA LEU A 205 -22.35 -2.61 1.46
C LEU A 205 -22.43 -2.51 2.98
N SER A 206 -23.63 -2.54 3.56
CA SER A 206 -23.83 -2.51 5.02
C SER A 206 -23.08 -3.64 5.72
N ASP A 207 -23.23 -4.88 5.26
CA ASP A 207 -22.56 -6.05 5.84
C ASP A 207 -21.04 -5.96 5.69
N ARG A 208 -20.57 -5.51 4.53
CA ARG A 208 -19.13 -5.31 4.27
C ARG A 208 -18.56 -4.23 5.17
N ARG A 209 -19.29 -3.14 5.41
CA ARG A 209 -18.90 -2.09 6.37
C ARG A 209 -18.81 -2.62 7.78
N GLU A 210 -19.81 -3.35 8.25
CA GLU A 210 -19.81 -3.93 9.61
C GLU A 210 -18.62 -4.87 9.81
N ARG A 211 -18.37 -5.76 8.84
CA ARG A 211 -17.25 -6.71 8.88
C ARG A 211 -15.89 -6.01 8.80
N ALA A 212 -15.78 -4.98 7.98
CA ALA A 212 -14.59 -4.13 7.89
C ALA A 212 -14.31 -3.41 9.21
N MET A 213 -15.34 -2.84 9.84
CA MET A 213 -15.23 -2.22 11.16
C MET A 213 -14.85 -3.22 12.25
N SER A 214 -15.35 -4.46 12.17
CA SER A 214 -14.91 -5.55 13.07
C SER A 214 -13.44 -5.90 12.88
N ALA A 215 -12.93 -5.90 11.64
CA ALA A 215 -11.51 -6.15 11.40
C ALA A 215 -10.62 -5.00 11.90
N LEU A 216 -11.09 -3.76 11.81
CA LEU A 216 -10.42 -2.60 12.41
C LEU A 216 -10.41 -2.67 13.95
N LYS A 217 -11.50 -3.13 14.58
CA LYS A 217 -11.53 -3.39 16.03
C LYS A 217 -10.48 -4.40 16.45
N ASP A 218 -10.37 -5.50 15.70
CA ASP A 218 -9.38 -6.53 15.92
C ASP A 218 -7.94 -5.97 15.83
N LEU A 219 -7.64 -5.18 14.78
CA LEU A 219 -6.34 -4.52 14.62
C LEU A 219 -6.00 -3.55 15.77
N SER A 220 -6.99 -2.79 16.26
CA SER A 220 -6.82 -1.91 17.42
C SER A 220 -6.51 -2.72 18.69
N ALA A 221 -7.20 -3.85 18.89
CA ALA A 221 -6.92 -4.74 20.01
C ALA A 221 -5.50 -5.33 19.94
N ASP A 222 -5.06 -5.79 18.77
CA ASP A 222 -3.70 -6.30 18.57
C ASP A 222 -2.65 -5.24 18.89
N ASN A 223 -2.82 -4.01 18.39
CA ASN A 223 -1.92 -2.89 18.69
C ASN A 223 -1.84 -2.59 20.19
N ASN A 224 -3.00 -2.55 20.88
CA ASN A 224 -3.05 -2.36 22.34
C ASN A 224 -2.30 -3.46 23.09
N HIS A 225 -2.43 -4.72 22.66
CA HIS A 225 -1.69 -5.85 23.24
C HIS A 225 -0.18 -5.77 22.99
N ILE A 226 0.24 -5.23 21.84
CA ILE A 226 1.66 -5.06 21.50
C ILE A 226 2.30 -3.94 22.33
N ILE A 227 1.64 -2.79 22.46
CA ILE A 227 2.19 -1.60 23.13
C ILE A 227 2.02 -1.64 24.66
N THR A 228 0.96 -2.31 25.14
CA THR A 228 0.66 -2.48 26.56
C THR A 228 0.45 -3.97 26.85
N PRO A 229 1.51 -4.80 26.81
CA PRO A 229 1.38 -6.21 27.13
C PRO A 229 0.84 -6.33 28.55
N LYS A 230 -0.31 -7.00 28.71
CA LYS A 230 -0.84 -7.30 30.04
C LYS A 230 0.25 -8.12 30.75
N ASN A 231 0.82 -7.58 31.83
CA ASN A 231 1.69 -8.36 32.69
C ASN A 231 0.97 -9.67 33.04
N THR A 232 1.65 -10.79 32.82
CA THR A 232 1.09 -12.14 32.91
C THR A 232 0.53 -12.42 34.29
N SER A 233 -0.78 -12.25 34.46
CA SER A 233 -1.61 -12.93 35.45
C SER A 233 -3.07 -12.90 35.00
N SER A 234 -3.37 -13.59 33.90
CA SER A 234 -4.66 -14.27 33.66
C SER A 234 -4.63 -14.92 32.28
N PHE A 235 -4.52 -16.25 32.31
CA PHE A 235 -4.84 -17.12 31.19
C PHE A 235 -6.34 -16.94 30.90
N GLY A 236 -6.69 -16.36 29.76
CA GLY A 236 -8.07 -16.17 29.34
C GLY A 236 -8.15 -16.23 27.83
N LEU A 237 -8.56 -17.40 27.31
CA LEU A 237 -8.90 -17.59 25.91
C LEU A 237 -10.02 -16.62 25.49
N PRO A 238 -10.01 -16.07 24.26
CA PRO A 238 -10.96 -15.05 23.83
C PRO A 238 -12.20 -15.72 23.22
N PHE A 239 -13.01 -16.40 24.02
CA PHE A 239 -14.34 -16.81 23.58
C PHE A 239 -15.34 -16.67 24.73
N LEU A 240 -16.30 -15.75 24.53
CA LEU A 240 -17.52 -15.53 25.32
C LEU A 240 -17.32 -14.98 26.74
N SER A 241 -17.51 -13.66 26.87
CA SER A 241 -17.96 -13.04 28.12
C SER A 241 -19.23 -12.24 27.83
N VAL A 242 -20.37 -12.92 27.96
CA VAL A 242 -21.68 -12.31 28.16
C VAL A 242 -21.76 -11.87 29.63
N GLY A 243 -22.07 -10.59 29.86
CA GLY A 243 -22.53 -10.09 31.16
C GLY A 243 -21.52 -9.22 31.93
N GLY A 244 -21.74 -7.91 31.94
CA GLY A 244 -21.04 -6.99 32.82
C GLY A 244 -21.18 -5.54 32.39
N PHE A 245 -22.25 -4.89 32.84
CA PHE A 245 -22.47 -3.45 32.71
C PHE A 245 -21.35 -2.67 33.43
N PHE A 246 -20.25 -2.40 32.74
CA PHE A 246 -19.43 -1.24 33.01
C PHE A 246 -19.77 -0.19 31.97
N SER A 247 -20.18 0.99 32.42
CA SER A 247 -20.20 2.21 31.62
C SER A 247 -18.74 2.59 31.32
N VAL A 248 -18.09 1.78 30.49
CA VAL A 248 -16.90 2.16 29.77
C VAL A 248 -17.42 3.14 28.74
N LYS A 249 -16.99 4.41 28.81
CA LYS A 249 -17.13 5.30 27.65
C LYS A 249 -16.51 4.56 26.49
N VAL A 250 -17.35 3.94 25.65
CA VAL A 250 -16.90 3.23 24.47
C VAL A 250 -16.14 4.28 23.68
N PRO A 251 -14.84 4.11 23.43
CA PRO A 251 -14.10 5.08 22.65
C PRO A 251 -14.88 5.33 21.36
N THR A 252 -15.21 6.59 21.07
CA THR A 252 -15.91 6.94 19.83
C THR A 252 -15.05 6.71 18.59
N LYS A 253 -13.76 6.38 18.77
CA LYS A 253 -12.80 6.04 17.73
C LYS A 253 -11.98 4.83 18.15
N LEU A 254 -11.70 3.94 17.20
CA LEU A 254 -10.94 2.72 17.40
C LEU A 254 -9.43 2.97 17.53
N PHE A 255 -8.93 4.05 16.92
CA PHE A 255 -7.51 4.39 16.90
C PHE A 255 -7.29 5.83 17.34
N ASN A 256 -6.17 6.09 18.02
CA ASN A 256 -5.72 7.43 18.34
C ASN A 256 -4.51 7.82 17.47
N PRO A 257 -4.52 9.00 16.79
CA PRO A 257 -3.35 9.50 16.07
C PRO A 257 -2.07 9.61 16.91
N SER A 258 -2.17 9.66 18.23
CA SER A 258 -1.01 9.61 19.15
C SER A 258 -0.30 8.25 19.18
N GLU A 259 -0.88 7.18 18.59
CA GLU A 259 -0.26 5.86 18.45
C GLU A 259 0.78 5.80 17.30
N GLY A 260 1.16 6.97 16.77
CA GLY A 260 2.08 7.10 15.65
C GLY A 260 1.40 6.76 14.32
N ARG A 261 2.21 6.33 13.34
CA ARG A 261 1.75 6.08 11.97
C ARG A 261 0.67 5.00 11.88
N PHE A 262 0.78 3.98 12.72
CA PHE A 262 -0.24 2.93 12.83
C PHE A 262 -1.61 3.56 13.13
N GLY A 263 -1.71 4.31 14.23
CA GLY A 263 -2.97 4.95 14.63
C GLY A 263 -3.46 5.95 13.58
N GLN A 264 -2.57 6.74 13.00
CA GLN A 264 -2.92 7.69 11.94
C GLN A 264 -3.56 7.00 10.72
N GLN A 265 -2.93 5.95 10.18
CA GLN A 265 -3.43 5.27 8.98
C GLN A 265 -4.76 4.55 9.25
N PHE A 266 -4.89 3.85 10.37
CA PHE A 266 -6.10 3.11 10.65
C PHE A 266 -7.26 3.99 11.17
N SER A 267 -6.97 5.15 11.77
CA SER A 267 -7.98 6.21 11.96
C SER A 267 -8.51 6.72 10.62
N LEU A 268 -7.66 6.91 9.61
CA LEU A 268 -8.12 7.34 8.28
C LEU A 268 -9.01 6.29 7.62
N ALA A 269 -8.63 5.01 7.73
CA ALA A 269 -9.44 3.89 7.25
C ALA A 269 -10.82 3.84 7.93
N GLU A 270 -10.87 3.90 9.26
CA GLU A 270 -12.10 3.97 10.07
C GLU A 270 -13.02 5.09 9.57
N ASN A 271 -12.53 6.32 9.54
CA ASN A 271 -13.33 7.48 9.12
C ASN A 271 -13.85 7.35 7.68
N LYS A 272 -13.06 6.76 6.78
CA LYS A 272 -13.44 6.60 5.37
C LYS A 272 -14.54 5.55 5.22
N ILE A 273 -14.45 4.43 5.95
CA ILE A 273 -15.46 3.35 5.94
C ILE A 273 -16.76 3.80 6.60
N GLU A 274 -16.70 4.56 7.70
CA GLU A 274 -17.89 5.11 8.36
C GLU A 274 -18.71 6.04 7.47
N LYS A 275 -18.04 6.75 6.55
CA LYS A 275 -18.67 7.71 5.64
C LYS A 275 -19.14 7.11 4.31
N MET A 276 -18.79 5.85 4.00
CA MET A 276 -19.21 5.21 2.75
C MET A 276 -20.72 5.06 2.67
N SER A 277 -21.34 5.65 1.64
CA SER A 277 -22.76 5.50 1.37
C SER A 277 -23.01 4.64 0.12
N GLU A 278 -24.18 4.01 0.03
CA GLU A 278 -24.54 3.10 -1.07
C GLU A 278 -24.50 3.76 -2.46
N CYS A 279 -24.58 5.09 -2.53
CA CYS A 279 -24.54 5.85 -3.77
C CYS A 279 -23.13 6.04 -4.37
N GLU A 280 -22.05 5.74 -3.64
CA GLU A 280 -20.67 5.97 -4.10
C GLU A 280 -20.00 4.72 -4.71
N ALA A 281 -20.67 3.56 -4.64
CA ALA A 281 -20.18 2.29 -5.17
C ALA A 281 -20.78 1.98 -6.55
N VAL A 282 -20.71 2.92 -7.50
CA VAL A 282 -21.10 2.60 -8.89
C VAL A 282 -20.00 1.75 -9.52
N VAL A 283 -20.27 0.45 -9.56
CA VAL A 283 -19.63 -0.53 -10.44
C VAL A 283 -19.83 -0.05 -11.88
N VAL A 284 -18.73 0.12 -12.62
CA VAL A 284 -18.79 0.22 -14.09
C VAL A 284 -19.14 -1.18 -14.60
N PRO A 285 -20.31 -1.42 -15.21
CA PRO A 285 -20.56 -2.68 -15.86
C PRO A 285 -19.60 -2.83 -17.04
N GLU A 286 -18.95 -3.99 -17.13
CA GLU A 286 -18.28 -4.47 -18.34
C GLU A 286 -19.20 -4.26 -19.54
N GLN A 287 -18.75 -3.47 -20.52
CA GLN A 287 -19.31 -3.57 -21.85
C GLN A 287 -18.90 -4.94 -22.41
N VAL A 288 -19.87 -5.86 -22.43
CA VAL A 288 -19.83 -7.03 -23.28
C VAL A 288 -19.74 -6.53 -24.71
N VAL A 289 -18.52 -6.52 -25.27
CA VAL A 289 -18.34 -6.44 -26.71
C VAL A 289 -18.64 -7.83 -27.25
N GLU A 290 -19.86 -8.01 -27.75
CA GLU A 290 -20.19 -9.17 -28.58
C GLU A 290 -19.22 -9.17 -29.78
N GLU A 291 -18.34 -10.16 -29.77
CA GLU A 291 -17.49 -10.51 -30.89
C GLU A 291 -18.40 -10.91 -32.06
N GLN A 292 -18.47 -10.07 -33.09
CA GLN A 292 -19.08 -10.46 -34.36
C GLN A 292 -18.25 -11.59 -34.97
N VAL A 293 -18.70 -12.82 -34.73
CA VAL A 293 -18.25 -14.00 -35.47
C VAL A 293 -18.65 -13.81 -36.92
N GLY A 294 -17.67 -13.52 -37.77
CA GLY A 294 -17.83 -13.52 -39.22
C GLY A 294 -18.12 -14.93 -39.71
N GLU A 295 -19.37 -15.20 -40.06
CA GLU A 295 -19.72 -16.33 -40.90
C GLU A 295 -19.24 -16.05 -42.34
N SER A 296 -18.09 -16.61 -42.66
CA SER A 296 -17.66 -16.86 -44.03
C SER A 296 -18.52 -17.98 -44.60
N THR A 297 -19.52 -17.66 -45.41
CA THR A 297 -20.20 -18.65 -46.24
C THR A 297 -19.70 -18.51 -47.67
N THR A 298 -18.76 -19.38 -48.03
CA THR A 298 -18.37 -19.66 -49.41
C THR A 298 -19.48 -20.50 -50.05
N VAL A 299 -20.24 -19.95 -50.99
CA VAL A 299 -21.10 -20.75 -51.88
C VAL A 299 -20.37 -20.91 -53.20
N VAL A 300 -19.73 -22.07 -53.36
CA VAL A 300 -19.38 -22.65 -54.66
C VAL A 300 -20.51 -23.59 -55.03
N THR A 301 -21.24 -23.33 -56.11
CA THR A 301 -21.83 -24.40 -56.91
C THR A 301 -21.96 -23.95 -58.36
N GLU A 302 -21.45 -24.83 -59.23
CA GLU A 302 -21.41 -24.78 -60.68
C GLU A 302 -22.79 -24.77 -61.33
N MET A 303 -22.95 -23.95 -62.38
CA MET A 303 -23.35 -24.35 -63.74
C MET A 303 -23.31 -23.14 -64.68
#